data_AF-A0A2N2FA17-F1
#
_entry.id   AF-A0A2N2FA17-F1
#
_cell.length_a   1.000
_cell.length_b   1.000
_cell.length_c   1.000
_cell.angle_alpha   90.00
_cell.angle_beta   90.00
_cell.angle_gamma   90.00
#
_symmetry.space_group_name_H-M   'P 1'
#
loop_
_entity.id
_entity.type
_entity.pdbx_description
1 polymer ?
#
loop_
_entity_poly.entity_id
_entity_poly.type
_entity_poly.pdbx_seq_one_letter_code
_entity_poly.pdbx_strand_id
1 'polypeptide(L)' 'NAFEGEPQDVPKYVCAPCSNCKGSIRDIIDYYQAEERSGLHYGGLVELIVNAMSGMKKPMINFGEKPSWEA' A
#
# COMPACT_ATOMS: atom_id res chain seq x y z
N ASN A 1 -5.13 -13.24 15.62
CA ASN A 1 -4.93 -13.27 14.16
C ASN A 1 -3.97 -12.17 13.74
N ALA A 2 -3.25 -12.31 12.62
CA ALA A 2 -2.47 -11.19 12.08
C ALA A 2 -3.41 -10.01 11.73
N PHE A 3 -2.93 -8.78 11.95
CA PHE A 3 -3.65 -7.51 11.70
C PHE A 3 -4.97 -7.33 12.47
N GLU A 4 -5.17 -8.07 13.56
CA GLU A 4 -6.36 -7.95 14.41
C GLU A 4 -6.24 -6.77 15.38
N GLY A 5 -7.29 -5.93 15.44
CA GLY A 5 -7.32 -4.76 16.33
C GLY A 5 -6.51 -3.56 15.83
N GLU A 6 -5.97 -3.64 14.62
CA GLU A 6 -5.25 -2.54 14.00
C GLU A 6 -6.19 -1.39 13.62
N PRO A 7 -5.82 -0.12 13.87
CA PRO A 7 -6.62 1.04 13.46
C PRO A 7 -6.73 1.11 11.93
N GLN A 8 -7.91 1.52 11.46
CA GLN A 8 -8.27 1.67 10.04
C GLN A 8 -8.35 3.13 9.60
N ASP A 9 -8.39 4.07 10.56
CA ASP A 9 -8.56 5.50 10.32
C ASP A 9 -7.28 6.17 9.76
N VAL A 10 -6.13 5.52 9.92
CA VAL A 10 -4.85 6.00 9.37
C VAL A 10 -4.38 5.05 8.26
N PRO A 11 -4.28 5.52 7.01
CA PRO A 11 -3.77 4.71 5.92
C PRO A 11 -2.29 4.39 6.14
N LYS A 12 -1.96 3.10 6.07
CA LYS A 12 -0.59 2.58 6.19
C LYS A 12 -0.09 2.15 4.81
N TYR A 13 1.18 2.40 4.51
CA TYR A 13 1.77 2.04 3.21
C TYR A 13 3.04 1.20 3.39
N VAL A 14 3.03 -0.02 2.85
CA VAL A 14 4.21 -0.88 2.78
C VAL A 14 4.90 -0.67 1.44
N CYS A 15 6.15 -0.18 1.50
CA CYS A 15 6.99 0.00 0.34
C CYS A 15 7.67 -1.33 -0.05
N ALA A 16 7.44 -1.78 -1.28
CA ALA A 16 8.15 -2.90 -1.90
C ALA A 16 9.38 -2.38 -2.68
N PRO A 17 10.62 -2.74 -2.30
CA PRO A 17 11.82 -2.23 -2.95
C PRO A 17 12.09 -2.85 -4.32
N CYS A 18 11.47 -4.00 -4.65
CA CYS A 18 11.59 -4.66 -5.94
C CYS A 18 10.31 -5.41 -6.31
N SER A 19 10.24 -5.91 -7.54
CA SER A 19 9.07 -6.64 -8.07
C SER A 19 8.75 -7.92 -7.30
N ASN A 20 9.78 -8.69 -6.91
CA ASN A 20 9.57 -9.93 -6.16
C ASN A 20 8.97 -9.65 -4.77
N CYS A 21 9.48 -8.62 -4.08
CA CYS A 21 8.89 -8.18 -2.82
C CYS A 21 7.45 -7.71 -3.01
N LYS A 22 7.15 -6.97 -4.09
CA LYS A 22 5.79 -6.50 -4.39
C LYS A 22 4.82 -7.68 -4.54
N GLY A 23 5.26 -8.75 -5.22
CA GLY A 23 4.50 -9.99 -5.33
C GLY A 23 4.24 -10.65 -3.98
N SER A 24 5.29 -10.90 -3.18
CA SER A 24 5.11 -11.53 -1.87
C SER A 24 4.28 -10.69 -0.89
N ILE A 25 4.43 -9.37 -0.90
CA ILE A 25 3.65 -8.46 -0.04
C ILE A 25 2.18 -8.49 -0.44
N ARG A 26 1.87 -8.44 -1.75
CA ARG A 26 0.50 -8.60 -2.25
C ARG A 26 -0.13 -9.87 -1.71
N ASP A 27 0.57 -11.00 -1.86
CA ASP A 27 0.03 -12.31 -1.52
C ASP A 27 -0.23 -12.41 0.00
N ILE A 28 0.61 -11.79 0.85
CA ILE A 28 0.39 -11.71 2.30
C ILE A 28 -0.80 -10.81 2.65
N ILE A 29 -0.88 -9.62 2.04
CA ILE A 29 -1.96 -8.66 2.30
C ILE A 29 -3.31 -9.25 1.91
N ASP A 30 -3.38 -9.92 0.76
CA ASP A 30 -4.58 -10.59 0.25
C ASP A 30 -4.99 -11.75 1.17
N TYR A 31 -4.06 -12.64 1.52
CA TYR A 31 -4.33 -13.78 2.39
C TYR A 31 -4.94 -13.39 3.75
N TYR A 32 -4.48 -12.29 4.34
CA TYR A 32 -4.97 -11.81 5.63
C TYR A 32 -6.11 -10.78 5.54
N GLN A 33 -6.52 -10.38 4.33
CA GLN A 33 -7.44 -9.27 4.09
C GLN A 33 -6.97 -7.99 4.83
N ALA A 34 -5.66 -7.74 4.82
CA ALA A 34 -5.05 -6.72 5.67
C ALA A 34 -5.45 -5.29 5.29
N GLU A 35 -5.80 -5.05 4.02
CA GLU A 35 -6.30 -3.76 3.56
C GLU A 35 -7.64 -3.41 4.25
N GLU A 36 -8.65 -4.27 4.12
CA GLU A 36 -9.98 -4.08 4.74
C GLU A 36 -9.94 -4.10 6.26
N ARG A 37 -9.05 -4.92 6.84
CA ARG A 37 -8.98 -5.11 8.29
C ARG A 37 -8.15 -4.05 9.00
N SER A 38 -7.17 -3.45 8.33
CA SER A 38 -6.19 -2.58 8.97
C SER A 38 -5.79 -1.34 8.18
N GLY A 39 -6.41 -1.04 7.03
CA GLY A 39 -6.02 0.10 6.19
C GLY A 39 -4.59 -0.01 5.68
N LEU A 40 -4.09 -1.24 5.47
CA LEU A 40 -2.72 -1.51 5.02
C LEU A 40 -2.68 -1.64 3.50
N HIS A 41 -2.04 -0.66 2.87
CA HIS A 41 -1.82 -0.59 1.44
C HIS A 41 -0.37 -0.94 1.10
N TYR A 42 -0.10 -1.22 -0.17
CA TYR A 42 1.27 -1.49 -0.64
C TYR A 42 1.52 -0.94 -2.04
N GLY A 43 2.79 -0.72 -2.35
CA GLY A 43 3.23 -0.37 -3.69
C GLY A 43 4.75 -0.32 -3.78
N GLY A 44 5.29 0.01 -4.96
CA GLY A 44 6.72 0.00 -5.16
C GLY A 44 7.43 1.24 -4.61
N LEU A 45 8.75 1.10 -4.46
CA LEU A 45 9.63 2.20 -4.06
C LEU A 45 9.57 3.38 -5.04
N VAL A 46 9.41 3.12 -6.34
CA VAL A 46 9.33 4.18 -7.35
C VAL A 46 8.07 5.01 -7.15
N GLU A 47 6.91 4.39 -6.92
CA GLU A 47 5.66 5.10 -6.65
C GLU A 47 5.80 6.01 -5.42
N LEU A 48 6.41 5.51 -4.33
CA LEU A 48 6.63 6.28 -3.11
C LEU A 48 7.58 7.47 -3.30
N ILE A 49 8.73 7.24 -3.96
CA ILE A 49 9.71 8.30 -4.19
C ILE A 49 9.14 9.37 -5.11
N VAL A 50 8.52 8.97 -6.23
CA VAL A 50 7.90 9.91 -7.17
C VAL A 50 6.81 10.71 -6.49
N ASN A 51 5.97 10.08 -5.65
CA ASN A 51 4.94 10.78 -4.88
C ASN A 51 5.50 11.90 -3.99
N ALA A 52 6.76 11.77 -3.53
CA ALA A 52 7.44 12.76 -2.69
C ALA A 52 8.28 13.80 -3.47
N MET A 53 8.41 13.67 -4.80
CA MET A 53 9.19 14.60 -5.61
C MET A 53 8.49 15.96 -5.73
N SER A 54 9.24 17.06 -5.49
CA SER A 54 8.72 18.43 -5.51
C SER A 54 8.12 18.88 -6.85
N GLY A 55 8.46 18.22 -7.95
CA GLY A 55 7.94 18.51 -9.29
C GLY A 55 6.62 17.80 -9.64
N MET A 56 6.10 16.93 -8.77
CA MET A 56 4.89 16.16 -9.08
C MET A 56 3.63 16.99 -8.93
N LYS A 57 2.81 17.01 -9.99
CA LYS A 57 1.56 17.78 -10.06
C LYS A 57 0.34 17.02 -9.53
N LYS A 58 0.45 15.70 -9.38
CA LYS A 58 -0.62 14.82 -8.91
C LYS A 58 -0.02 13.73 -8.02
N PRO A 59 -0.72 13.32 -6.96
CA PRO A 59 -0.30 12.20 -6.13
C PRO A 59 -0.29 10.91 -6.96
N MET A 60 0.72 10.07 -6.74
CA MET A 60 0.84 8.74 -7.34
C MET A 60 0.18 7.68 -6.46
N ILE A 61 0.16 7.89 -5.13
CA ILE A 61 -0.44 6.95 -4.18
C ILE A 61 -1.89 7.37 -3.92
N ASN A 62 -2.81 6.40 -4.01
CA ASN A 62 -4.22 6.55 -3.66
C ASN A 62 -4.57 5.57 -2.53
N PHE A 63 -5.21 6.09 -1.48
CA PHE A 63 -5.69 5.33 -0.31
C PHE A 63 -7.23 5.20 -0.30
N GLY A 64 -7.89 5.47 -1.42
CA GLY A 64 -9.34 5.48 -1.55
C GLY A 64 -9.97 4.09 -1.74
N GLU A 65 -11.22 4.08 -2.21
CA GLU A 65 -12.07 2.87 -2.33
C GLU A 65 -11.52 1.75 -3.22
N LYS A 66 -10.49 2.03 -4.03
CA LYS A 66 -9.82 1.04 -4.87
C LYS A 66 -8.47 0.66 -4.26
N PRO A 67 -8.11 -0.63 -4.26
CA PRO A 67 -6.82 -1.07 -3.78
C PRO A 67 -5.66 -0.32 -4.44
N SER A 68 -4.62 -0.02 -3.66
CA SER A 68 -3.47 0.79 -4.11
C SER A 68 -2.71 0.21 -5.31
N TRP A 69 -2.94 -1.07 -5.65
CA TRP A 69 -2.34 -1.78 -6.78
C TRP A 69 -3.19 -1.75 -8.06
N GLU A 70 -4.44 -1.27 -8.00
CA GLU A 70 -5.32 -1.08 -9.17
C GLU A 70 -5.20 0.31 -9.82
N ALA A 71 -4.40 1.21 -9.23
CA ALA A 71 -4.23 2.59 -9.66
C ALA A 71 -3.41 2.75 -10.96
#